data_AF-A0A3E0NW77-F1
#
_entry.id   AF-A0A3E0NW77-F1
#
_cell.length_a   1.000
_cell.length_b   1.000
_cell.length_c   1.000
_cell.angle_alpha   90.00
_cell.angle_beta   90.00
_cell.angle_gamma   90.00
#
_symmetry.space_group_name_H-M   'P 1'
#
loop_
_entity.id
_entity.type
_entity.pdbx_description
1 polymer ?
#
loop_
_entity_poly.entity_id
_entity_poly.type
_entity_poly.pdbx_seq_one_letter_code
_entity_poly.pdbx_strand_id
1 'polypeptide(L)'
;MSLSLYKVLHILGMMLAMAGLGGAALHAANGGTKANNPNRGLLGALQGVGLLIVLISGFGMLARLGIMGQIPLWTWAKIAIWVLFGAAIVLPNRAPQYAKPLLWLLPLLAAASAYLALYKPF
;
A
#
# COMPACT_ATOMS: atom_id res chain seq x y z
N MET A 1 0.88 10.00 -21.20
CA MET A 1 -0.14 9.05 -20.70
C MET A 1 -1.36 9.81 -20.17
N SER A 2 -2.55 9.22 -20.23
CA SER A 2 -3.78 9.85 -19.72
C SER A 2 -3.84 9.82 -18.19
N LEU A 3 -4.54 10.79 -17.56
CA LEU A 3 -4.75 10.80 -16.12
C LEU A 3 -5.50 9.54 -15.65
N SER A 4 -6.45 9.07 -16.46
CA SER A 4 -7.22 7.85 -16.18
C SER A 4 -6.32 6.61 -16.08
N LEU A 5 -5.30 6.48 -16.93
CA LEU A 5 -4.37 5.36 -16.86
C LEU A 5 -3.58 5.36 -15.55
N TYR A 6 -3.09 6.53 -15.12
CA TYR A 6 -2.42 6.61 -13.81
C TYR A 6 -3.35 6.23 -12.67
N LYS A 7 -4.62 6.63 -12.69
CA LYS A 7 -5.60 6.20 -11.67
C LYS A 7 -5.78 4.68 -11.64
N VAL A 8 -5.93 4.05 -12.81
CA VAL A 8 -6.07 2.59 -12.92
C VAL A 8 -4.83 1.89 -12.36
N LEU A 9 -3.63 2.32 -12.77
CA LEU A 9 -2.37 1.77 -12.26
C LEU A 9 -2.26 1.95 -10.74
N HIS A 10 -2.65 3.11 -10.21
CA HIS A 10 -2.60 3.37 -8.78
C HIS A 10 -3.49 2.41 -7.97
N ILE A 11 -4.70 2.16 -8.46
CA ILE A 11 -5.62 1.20 -7.85
C ILE A 11 -5.07 -0.23 -7.96
N LEU A 12 -4.57 -0.62 -9.13
CA LEU A 12 -3.94 -1.93 -9.34
C LEU A 12 -2.77 -2.14 -8.38
N GLY A 13 -1.87 -1.16 -8.28
CA GLY A 13 -0.73 -1.21 -7.37
C GLY A 13 -1.17 -1.37 -5.91
N MET A 14 -2.23 -0.67 -5.50
CA MET A 14 -2.80 -0.81 -4.15
C MET A 14 -3.38 -2.21 -3.93
N MET A 15 -4.12 -2.77 -4.89
CA MET A 15 -4.67 -4.12 -4.81
C MET A 15 -3.56 -5.17 -4.67
N LEU A 16 -2.50 -5.06 -5.47
CA LEU A 16 -1.33 -5.95 -5.37
C LEU A 16 -0.63 -5.83 -4.02
N ALA A 17 -0.45 -4.59 -3.53
CA ALA A 17 0.18 -4.33 -2.25
C ALA A 17 -0.62 -4.94 -1.09
N MET A 18 -1.95 -4.77 -1.10
CA MET A 18 -2.85 -5.38 -0.12
C MET A 18 -2.87 -6.91 -0.21
N ALA A 19 -2.87 -7.47 -1.43
CA ALA A 19 -2.86 -8.92 -1.61
C ALA A 19 -1.58 -9.56 -1.04
N GLY A 20 -0.42 -8.97 -1.34
CA GLY A 20 0.86 -9.42 -0.79
C GLY A 20 0.90 -9.34 0.74
N LEU A 21 0.51 -8.19 1.30
CA LEU A 21 0.55 -7.99 2.75
C LEU A 21 -0.47 -8.82 3.49
N GLY A 22 -1.70 -8.86 2.99
CA GLY A 22 -2.81 -9.60 3.57
C GLY A 22 -2.52 -11.09 3.58
N GLY A 23 -1.95 -11.63 2.50
CA GLY A 23 -1.50 -13.03 2.46
C GLY A 23 -0.39 -13.32 3.47
N ALA A 24 0.59 -12.42 3.61
CA ALA A 24 1.64 -12.58 4.60
C ALA A 24 1.11 -12.51 6.05
N ALA A 25 0.19 -11.57 6.31
CA ALA A 25 -0.45 -11.40 7.60
C ALA A 25 -1.33 -12.61 7.95
N LEU A 26 -2.12 -13.14 7.02
CA LEU A 26 -2.96 -14.31 7.25
C LEU A 26 -2.12 -15.55 7.54
N HIS A 27 -1.02 -15.77 6.80
CA HIS A 27 -0.08 -16.85 7.06
C HIS A 27 0.49 -16.78 8.48
N ALA A 28 0.96 -15.60 8.90
CA ALA A 28 1.48 -15.39 10.25
C ALA A 28 0.40 -15.54 11.33
N ALA A 29 -0.82 -15.09 11.07
CA ALA A 29 -1.97 -15.24 11.98
C ALA A 29 -2.35 -16.71 12.22
N ASN A 30 -2.04 -17.58 11.28
CA ASN A 30 -2.22 -19.04 11.37
C ASN A 30 -1.02 -19.76 12.03
N GLY A 31 -0.06 -19.04 12.61
CA GLY A 31 1.15 -19.61 13.22
C GLY A 31 2.27 -19.90 12.22
N GLY A 32 2.14 -19.42 10.99
CA GLY A 32 3.16 -19.52 9.98
C GLY A 32 4.41 -18.70 10.29
N THR A 33 5.57 -19.18 9.83
CA THR A 33 6.86 -18.49 9.93
C THR A 33 7.45 -18.23 8.54
N LYS A 34 8.54 -17.45 8.48
CA LYS A 34 9.26 -17.22 7.21
C LYS A 34 9.83 -18.50 6.59
N ALA A 35 10.13 -19.51 7.40
CA ALA A 35 10.74 -20.77 6.96
C ALA A 35 9.73 -21.71 6.29
N ASN A 36 8.47 -21.67 6.73
CA ASN A 36 7.42 -22.59 6.26
C ASN A 36 6.43 -21.94 5.26
N ASN A 37 6.73 -20.73 4.76
CA ASN A 37 5.91 -20.09 3.74
C ASN A 37 6.49 -20.32 2.33
N PRO A 38 5.98 -21.30 1.56
CA PRO A 38 6.46 -21.55 0.19
C PRO A 38 6.19 -20.36 -0.75
N ASN A 39 5.17 -19.55 -0.44
CA ASN A 39 4.74 -18.42 -1.25
C ASN A 39 5.34 -17.08 -0.80
N ARG A 40 6.32 -17.07 0.12
CA ARG A 40 6.91 -15.81 0.65
C ARG A 40 7.47 -14.89 -0.44
N GLY A 41 8.03 -15.47 -1.50
CA GLY A 41 8.58 -14.72 -2.63
C GLY A 41 7.49 -14.03 -3.44
N LEU A 42 6.40 -14.76 -3.75
CA LEU A 42 5.23 -14.22 -4.43
C LEU A 42 4.59 -13.09 -3.61
N LEU A 43 4.36 -13.31 -2.32
CA LEU A 43 3.74 -12.29 -1.44
C LEU A 43 4.62 -11.03 -1.34
N GLY A 44 5.94 -11.20 -1.22
CA GLY A 44 6.89 -10.09 -1.24
C GLY A 44 6.91 -9.35 -2.58
N ALA A 45 6.82 -10.07 -3.70
CA ALA A 45 6.76 -9.48 -5.03
C ALA A 45 5.46 -8.70 -5.26
N LEU A 46 4.31 -9.27 -4.92
CA LEU A 46 3.01 -8.59 -4.99
C LEU A 46 3.05 -7.28 -4.19
N GLN A 47 3.62 -7.32 -2.98
CA GLN A 47 3.78 -6.13 -2.16
C GLN A 47 4.72 -5.10 -2.78
N GLY A 48 5.95 -5.49 -3.08
CA GLY A 48 6.98 -4.59 -3.58
C GLY A 48 6.63 -3.96 -4.92
N VAL A 49 6.16 -4.77 -5.87
CA VAL A 49 5.71 -4.31 -7.19
C VAL A 49 4.47 -3.43 -7.04
N GLY A 50 3.51 -3.81 -6.19
CA GLY A 50 2.34 -2.99 -5.90
C GLY A 50 2.72 -1.59 -5.40
N LEU A 51 3.60 -1.50 -4.41
CA LEU A 51 4.10 -0.24 -3.86
C LEU A 51 4.83 0.62 -4.90
N LEU A 52 5.65 -0.01 -5.75
CA LEU A 52 6.35 0.67 -6.83
C LEU A 52 5.37 1.26 -7.85
N ILE A 53 4.35 0.49 -8.25
CA ILE A 53 3.30 0.97 -9.16
C ILE A 53 2.53 2.15 -8.52
N VAL A 54 2.17 2.05 -7.22
CA VAL A 54 1.51 3.14 -6.48
C VAL A 54 2.37 4.41 -6.50
N LEU A 55 3.68 4.28 -6.28
CA LEU A 55 4.61 5.41 -6.28
C LEU A 55 4.68 6.08 -7.67
N ILE A 56 5.01 5.31 -8.71
CA ILE A 56 5.16 5.82 -10.08
C ILE A 56 3.86 6.46 -10.57
N SER A 57 2.73 5.77 -10.37
CA SER A 57 1.43 6.29 -10.80
C SER A 57 0.97 7.49 -9.98
N GLY A 58 1.25 7.52 -8.67
CA GLY A 58 0.92 8.62 -7.77
C GLY A 58 1.62 9.91 -8.18
N PHE A 59 2.95 9.87 -8.32
CA PHE A 59 3.74 11.01 -8.79
C PHE A 59 3.42 11.37 -10.25
N GLY A 60 3.12 10.37 -11.09
CA GLY A 60 2.59 10.59 -12.43
C GLY A 60 1.29 11.42 -12.41
N MET A 61 0.34 11.14 -11.52
CA MET A 61 -0.87 11.96 -11.36
C MET A 61 -0.54 13.38 -10.88
N LEU A 62 0.36 13.55 -9.90
CA LEU A 62 0.76 14.87 -9.41
C LEU A 62 1.34 15.75 -10.53
N ALA A 63 2.22 15.17 -11.38
CA ALA A 63 2.78 15.85 -12.53
C ALA A 63 1.70 16.25 -13.56
N ARG A 64 0.74 15.36 -13.83
CA ARG A 64 -0.36 15.64 -14.77
C ARG A 64 -1.37 16.65 -14.22
N LEU A 65 -1.50 16.75 -12.90
CA LEU A 65 -2.32 17.76 -12.22
C LEU A 65 -1.60 19.11 -12.10
N GLY A 66 -0.31 19.21 -12.41
CA GLY A 66 0.45 20.46 -12.33
C GLY A 66 0.77 20.91 -10.90
N ILE A 67 0.62 20.04 -9.90
CA ILE A 67 0.79 20.38 -8.47
C ILE A 67 2.12 19.92 -7.89
N MET A 68 3.10 19.58 -8.74
CA MET A 68 4.43 19.15 -8.29
C MET A 68 5.24 20.28 -7.64
N GLY A 69 5.02 21.53 -8.07
CA GLY A 69 5.72 22.69 -7.50
C GLY A 69 5.26 23.06 -6.10
N GLN A 70 4.04 22.66 -5.72
CA GLN A 70 3.47 22.89 -4.40
C GLN A 70 2.58 21.70 -4.02
N ILE A 71 3.21 20.63 -3.56
CA ILE A 71 2.52 19.40 -3.17
C ILE A 71 1.61 19.69 -1.96
N PRO A 72 0.28 19.53 -2.08
CA PRO A 72 -0.65 19.80 -0.98
C PRO A 72 -0.43 18.88 0.22
N LEU A 73 -0.84 19.33 1.41
CA LEU A 73 -0.63 18.59 2.64
C LEU A 73 -1.42 17.26 2.67
N TRP A 74 -2.62 17.18 2.08
CA TRP A 74 -3.34 15.90 1.90
C TRP A 74 -2.53 14.86 1.11
N THR A 75 -1.66 15.31 0.19
CA THR A 75 -0.80 14.40 -0.58
C THR A 75 0.32 13.85 0.28
N TRP A 76 0.94 14.70 1.12
CA TRP A 76 1.95 14.26 2.09
C TRP A 76 1.38 13.26 3.09
N ALA A 77 0.17 13.48 3.58
CA ALA A 77 -0.52 12.52 4.45
C ALA A 77 -0.71 11.16 3.74
N LYS A 78 -1.06 11.14 2.45
CA LYS A 78 -1.13 9.89 1.67
C LYS A 78 0.23 9.23 1.47
N ILE A 79 1.29 9.99 1.26
CA ILE A 79 2.66 9.46 1.15
C ILE A 79 3.06 8.81 2.46
N ALA A 80 2.73 9.42 3.61
CA ALA A 80 2.97 8.82 4.92
C ALA A 80 2.23 7.48 5.06
N ILE A 81 0.95 7.41 4.67
CA ILE A 81 0.19 6.15 4.66
C ILE A 81 0.87 5.10 3.75
N TRP A 82 1.32 5.49 2.56
CA TRP A 82 2.04 4.59 1.64
C TRP A 82 3.34 4.05 2.26
N VAL A 83 4.12 4.87 2.97
CA VAL A 83 5.30 4.43 3.72
C VAL A 83 4.92 3.41 4.80
N LEU A 84 3.83 3.65 5.53
CA LEU A 84 3.33 2.70 6.53
C LEU A 84 2.96 1.34 5.90
N PHE A 85 2.32 1.34 4.73
CA PHE A 85 2.08 0.10 3.98
C PHE A 85 3.37 -0.62 3.60
N GLY A 86 4.40 0.12 3.18
CA GLY A 86 5.71 -0.43 2.89
C GLY A 86 6.39 -1.05 4.11
N ALA A 87 6.37 -0.37 5.25
CA ALA A 87 6.96 -0.85 6.49
C ALA A 87 6.21 -2.06 7.08
N ALA A 88 4.89 -2.13 6.89
CA ALA A 88 4.04 -3.14 7.51
C ALA A 88 4.36 -4.59 7.09
N ILE A 89 5.01 -4.83 5.95
CA ILE A 89 5.44 -6.18 5.51
C ILE A 89 6.41 -6.86 6.47
N VAL A 90 7.08 -6.09 7.33
CA VAL A 90 7.99 -6.61 8.35
C VAL A 90 7.23 -7.27 9.49
N LEU A 91 6.02 -6.78 9.81
CA LEU A 91 5.26 -7.20 11.00
C LEU A 91 4.90 -8.69 11.01
N PRO A 92 4.39 -9.31 9.91
CA PRO A 92 4.05 -10.73 9.93
C PRO A 92 5.20 -11.65 10.39
N ASN A 93 6.45 -11.30 10.09
CA ASN A 93 7.60 -12.13 10.42
C ASN A 93 8.34 -11.71 11.70
N ARG A 94 8.26 -10.44 12.11
CA ARG A 94 9.00 -9.90 13.26
C ARG A 94 8.15 -9.72 14.50
N ALA A 95 6.85 -9.52 14.33
CA ALA A 95 5.90 -9.27 15.41
C ALA A 95 4.54 -9.90 15.05
N PRO A 96 4.47 -11.25 14.98
CA PRO A 96 3.29 -11.99 14.51
C PRO A 96 2.05 -11.73 15.36
N GLN A 97 2.19 -11.26 16.61
CA GLN A 97 1.06 -10.83 17.44
C GLN A 97 0.21 -9.72 16.79
N TYR A 98 0.80 -8.93 15.88
CA TYR A 98 0.09 -7.89 15.14
C TYR A 98 -0.52 -8.36 13.82
N ALA A 99 -0.33 -9.62 13.43
CA ALA A 99 -0.80 -10.13 12.14
C ALA A 99 -2.33 -10.07 11.98
N LYS A 100 -3.09 -10.45 13.03
CA LYS A 100 -4.56 -10.35 13.02
C LYS A 100 -5.06 -8.89 13.01
N PRO A 101 -4.57 -7.98 13.88
CA PRO A 101 -4.88 -6.55 13.77
C PRO A 101 -4.59 -5.98 12.39
N LEU A 102 -3.51 -6.42 11.74
CA LEU A 102 -3.11 -5.91 10.43
C LEU A 102 -4.17 -6.17 9.36
N LEU A 103 -4.88 -7.31 9.40
CA LEU A 103 -5.94 -7.63 8.45
C LEU A 103 -7.09 -6.59 8.45
N TRP A 104 -7.34 -5.96 9.60
CA TRP A 104 -8.33 -4.89 9.73
C TRP A 104 -7.75 -3.50 9.50
N LEU A 105 -6.51 -3.28 9.94
CA LEU A 105 -5.84 -1.99 9.82
C LEU A 105 -5.58 -1.62 8.34
N LEU A 106 -5.24 -2.58 7.49
CA LEU A 106 -4.90 -2.29 6.09
C LEU A 106 -6.08 -1.74 5.28
N PRO A 107 -7.29 -2.36 5.28
CA PRO A 107 -8.45 -1.74 4.65
C PRO A 107 -8.77 -0.35 5.19
N LEU A 108 -8.61 -0.11 6.49
CA LEU A 108 -8.87 1.20 7.10
C LEU A 108 -7.87 2.26 6.64
N LEU A 109 -6.57 1.92 6.56
CA LEU A 109 -5.55 2.82 6.03
C LEU A 109 -5.77 3.10 4.53
N ALA A 110 -6.17 2.08 3.76
CA ALA A 110 -6.54 2.26 2.36
C ALA A 110 -7.76 3.18 2.20
N ALA A 111 -8.79 3.01 3.03
CA ALA A 111 -9.97 3.87 3.05
C ALA A 111 -9.62 5.32 3.45
N ALA A 112 -8.77 5.51 4.44
CA ALA A 112 -8.27 6.83 4.83
C ALA A 112 -7.50 7.51 3.69
N SER A 113 -6.63 6.76 2.98
CA SER A 113 -5.92 7.27 1.80
C SER A 113 -6.87 7.63 0.66
N ALA A 114 -7.91 6.84 0.45
CA ALA A 114 -8.96 7.14 -0.53
C ALA A 114 -9.76 8.39 -0.16
N TYR A 115 -10.14 8.53 1.10
CA TYR A 115 -10.81 9.72 1.64
C TYR A 115 -9.98 10.99 1.37
N LEU A 116 -8.68 10.98 1.71
CA LEU A 116 -7.79 12.11 1.43
C LEU A 116 -7.73 12.47 -0.06
N ALA A 117 -7.75 11.46 -0.94
CA ALA A 117 -7.72 11.67 -2.38
C ALA A 117 -9.01 12.29 -2.94
N LEU A 118 -10.16 11.89 -2.39
CA LEU A 118 -11.48 12.30 -2.85
C LEU A 118 -11.84 13.69 -2.31
N TYR A 119 -11.63 13.92 -1.02
CA TYR A 119 -12.09 15.12 -0.33
C TYR A 119 -11.03 16.22 -0.23
N LYS A 120 -9.74 15.88 -0.30
CA LYS A 120 -8.61 16.83 -0.24
C LYS A 120 -8.79 17.90 0.85
N PRO A 121 -9.02 17.50 2.12
CA PRO A 121 -9.53 18.40 3.16
C PRO A 121 -8.57 19.51 3.60
N PHE A 122 -7.29 19.47 3.21
CA PHE A 122 -6.25 20.43 3.59
C PHE A 122 -5.07 20.43 2.59
#